data_AF-A0A8S3SYS2-F1
#
_entry.id   AF-A0A8S3SYS2-F1
#
_cell.length_a   1.000
_cell.length_b   1.000
_cell.length_c   1.000
_cell.angle_alpha   90.00
_cell.angle_beta   90.00
_cell.angle_gamma   90.00
#
_symmetry.space_group_name_H-M   'P 1'
#
loop_
_entity.id
_entity.type
_entity.pdbx_description
1 polymer ?
#
loop_
_entity_poly.entity_id
_entity_poly.type
_entity_poly.pdbx_seq_one_letter_code
_entity_poly.pdbx_strand_id
1 'polypeptide(L)'
;MFSKSLYKCIICIFTAQQSVQQSRSTLIKEYIDFWLDNIHCYSLNDEDDLPNPPVILIGTGMDKIKNEEERCQKTKSLNSFLDGHRKRRHIRDLCFLSNEEPSKYKTEFEYLRKVIFKLAGDIPKWGDNLPTRWIVLEKEIDRLIDDGKRVIPHKEAELLAKICSFPISEMESELNSFLKYEHETGNLIYFDDIKSYIVLKPEWLVDIFKCFVSPFEFQRYFVGLPDWSQLESTGVLPDTLIKKLFKKVPGFDSAKHTQFALEIMEKFDIIVKPKEGNDEYYMPCMINASGFEIITKTFNVPSKNCSRTAWFCLDFNFLPPSFFNHLLVTFVKKYVLCTDKNDRLQLYRGMGIFNFEESGCQKLIVCLSENSIAVQVWNFHNEEQQICNTNYGNIREYILSTVQLLQRRYKIRIQYECFLKCPEGIYFKRLEKYLVINHMANITALITGLPTRWKNYVRDGLR
;
A
#
# COMPACT_ATOMS: atom_id res chain seq x y z
N MET A 1 -6.96 33.44 -8.72
CA MET A 1 -6.87 32.87 -7.36
C MET A 1 -6.59 31.39 -7.58
N PHE A 2 -5.36 30.93 -7.33
CA PHE A 2 -4.97 29.54 -7.64
C PHE A 2 -5.53 28.62 -6.55
N SER A 3 -6.42 27.69 -6.93
CA SER A 3 -6.88 26.59 -6.07
C SER A 3 -5.68 25.69 -5.69
N LYS A 4 -5.71 25.11 -4.48
CA LYS A 4 -4.61 24.32 -3.88
C LYS A 4 -4.24 23.01 -4.58
N SER A 5 -4.73 22.76 -5.79
CA SER A 5 -4.42 21.57 -6.59
C SER A 5 -3.00 21.64 -7.18
N LEU A 6 -1.98 21.44 -6.35
CA LEU A 6 -0.59 21.50 -6.75
C LEU A 6 0.17 20.23 -6.37
N TYR A 7 0.87 19.70 -7.40
CA TYR A 7 1.92 18.68 -7.40
C TYR A 7 1.50 17.21 -7.54
N LYS A 8 1.24 16.79 -8.79
CA LYS A 8 1.36 15.38 -9.23
C LYS A 8 2.75 15.10 -9.83
N CYS A 9 3.80 15.66 -9.24
CA CYS A 9 5.17 15.24 -9.57
C CYS A 9 5.65 14.27 -8.50
N ILE A 10 6.13 13.10 -8.92
CA ILE A 10 6.66 12.10 -7.99
C ILE A 10 8.15 12.33 -7.84
N ILE A 11 8.57 12.61 -6.62
CA ILE A 11 9.97 12.79 -6.27
C ILE A 11 10.50 11.46 -5.77
N CYS A 12 11.51 10.91 -6.45
CA CYS A 12 12.22 9.72 -5.98
C CYS A 12 13.59 10.11 -5.46
N ILE A 13 13.77 10.03 -4.14
CA ILE A 13 15.02 10.41 -3.47
C ILE A 13 15.89 9.18 -3.23
N PHE A 14 17.15 9.25 -3.65
CA PHE A 14 18.20 8.28 -3.34
C PHE A 14 19.45 8.99 -2.80
N THR A 15 20.34 8.26 -2.13
CA THR A 15 21.58 8.81 -1.56
C THR A 15 22.77 8.46 -2.43
N ALA A 16 23.53 9.47 -2.88
CA ALA A 16 24.72 9.31 -3.70
C ALA A 16 25.91 8.69 -2.95
N GLN A 17 25.97 8.85 -1.62
CA GLN A 17 27.04 8.33 -0.75
C GLN A 17 27.12 6.79 -0.71
N GLN A 18 26.06 6.05 -1.06
CA GLN A 18 26.03 4.59 -0.92
C GLN A 18 26.93 3.82 -1.91
N SER A 19 27.74 4.50 -2.72
CA SER A 19 28.50 3.94 -3.86
C SER A 19 30.02 3.82 -3.62
N VAL A 20 30.44 3.18 -2.51
CA VAL A 20 31.88 3.02 -2.15
C VAL A 20 32.47 1.66 -2.55
N GLN A 21 31.67 0.72 -3.08
CA GLN A 21 32.16 -0.57 -3.62
C GLN A 21 31.34 -0.96 -4.87
N GLN A 22 31.94 -1.65 -5.85
CA GLN A 22 31.28 -2.17 -7.07
C GLN A 22 30.00 -2.97 -6.79
N SER A 23 29.88 -3.59 -5.62
CA SER A 23 28.66 -4.28 -5.16
C SER A 23 27.45 -3.36 -4.90
N ARG A 24 27.65 -2.04 -4.72
CA ARG A 24 26.60 -1.10 -4.31
C ARG A 24 26.05 -0.19 -5.41
N SER A 25 26.74 -0.06 -6.55
CA SER A 25 26.14 0.61 -7.73
C SER A 25 24.93 -0.16 -8.25
N THR A 26 24.95 -1.48 -8.10
CA THR A 26 23.81 -2.37 -8.40
C THR A 26 22.63 -2.06 -7.47
N LEU A 27 22.86 -1.80 -6.17
CA LEU A 27 21.80 -1.46 -5.21
C LEU A 27 21.06 -0.15 -5.55
N ILE A 28 21.75 0.88 -6.05
CA ILE A 28 21.11 2.13 -6.45
C ILE A 28 20.24 1.91 -7.69
N LYS A 29 20.75 1.16 -8.68
CA LYS A 29 20.01 0.81 -9.90
C LYS A 29 18.77 -0.04 -9.56
N GLU A 30 18.94 -1.08 -8.73
CA GLU A 30 17.85 -1.92 -8.22
C GLU A 30 16.81 -1.10 -7.43
N TYR A 31 17.25 -0.13 -6.61
CA TYR A 31 16.33 0.78 -5.91
C TYR A 31 15.54 1.65 -6.89
N ILE A 32 16.20 2.23 -7.89
CA ILE A 32 15.54 3.04 -8.92
C ILE A 32 14.57 2.17 -9.73
N ASP A 33 14.98 0.99 -10.16
CA ASP A 33 14.14 0.01 -10.88
C ASP A 33 12.89 -0.31 -10.06
N PHE A 34 13.06 -0.70 -8.79
CA PHE A 34 11.95 -1.01 -7.88
C PHE A 34 10.95 0.15 -7.76
N TRP A 35 11.42 1.38 -7.55
CA TRP A 35 10.52 2.52 -7.40
C TRP A 35 9.85 2.93 -8.70
N LEU A 36 10.57 2.87 -9.82
CA LEU A 36 9.98 3.15 -11.12
C LEU A 36 8.93 2.11 -11.49
N ASP A 37 9.16 0.83 -11.18
CA ASP A 37 8.15 -0.22 -11.34
C ASP A 37 6.95 -0.01 -10.42
N ASN A 38 7.19 0.32 -9.15
CA ASN A 38 6.11 0.64 -8.23
C ASN A 38 5.26 1.83 -8.73
N ILE A 39 5.90 2.94 -9.11
CA ILE A 39 5.22 4.12 -9.67
C ILE A 39 4.47 3.77 -10.94
N HIS A 40 5.09 2.99 -11.82
CA HIS A 40 4.48 2.56 -13.07
C HIS A 40 3.21 1.73 -12.81
N CYS A 41 3.23 0.85 -11.81
CA CYS A 41 2.06 0.06 -11.43
C CYS A 41 0.88 0.91 -10.95
N TYR A 42 1.11 2.03 -10.26
CA TYR A 42 0.01 2.92 -9.82
C TYR A 42 -0.29 4.06 -10.79
N SER A 43 0.28 4.04 -12.00
CA SER A 43 -0.06 5.01 -13.04
C SER A 43 -1.39 4.65 -13.70
N LEU A 44 -2.34 5.60 -13.67
CA LEU A 44 -3.60 5.53 -14.42
C LEU A 44 -3.25 5.61 -15.89
N ASN A 45 -3.47 4.58 -16.71
CA ASN A 45 -3.43 4.66 -18.18
C ASN A 45 -4.08 3.40 -18.78
N ASP A 46 -5.42 3.38 -18.80
CA ASP A 46 -6.18 2.59 -19.78
C ASP A 46 -6.72 3.48 -20.93
N GLU A 47 -6.65 4.81 -20.80
CA GLU A 47 -6.91 5.77 -21.87
C GLU A 47 -5.57 6.28 -22.43
N ASP A 48 -5.29 5.99 -23.69
CA ASP A 48 -4.01 6.23 -24.38
C ASP A 48 -3.58 7.71 -24.46
N ASP A 49 -4.41 8.65 -24.01
CA ASP A 49 -4.20 10.09 -24.16
C ASP A 49 -3.60 10.81 -22.94
N LEU A 50 -3.45 10.14 -21.78
CA LEU A 50 -2.87 10.77 -20.58
C LEU A 50 -1.35 10.50 -20.43
N PRO A 51 -0.53 11.56 -20.23
CA PRO A 51 0.91 11.39 -20.08
C PRO A 51 1.25 10.64 -18.78
N ASN A 52 2.21 9.71 -18.87
CA ASN A 52 2.76 8.99 -17.71
C ASN A 52 3.13 9.96 -16.57
N PRO A 53 2.87 9.62 -15.30
CA PRO A 53 3.14 10.50 -14.18
C PRO A 53 4.62 10.92 -14.19
N PRO A 54 4.91 12.24 -14.15
CA PRO A 54 6.27 12.74 -14.24
C PRO A 54 7.04 12.44 -12.94
N VAL A 55 8.24 11.90 -13.10
CA VAL A 55 9.17 11.55 -12.03
C VAL A 55 10.41 12.45 -12.11
N ILE A 56 10.76 13.08 -11.00
CA ILE A 56 12.07 13.70 -10.81
C ILE A 56 12.90 12.77 -9.93
N LEU A 57 14.07 12.37 -10.43
CA LEU A 57 15.04 11.64 -9.62
C LEU A 57 15.90 12.64 -8.87
N ILE A 58 16.02 12.48 -7.54
CA ILE A 58 16.84 13.35 -6.70
C ILE A 58 17.93 12.53 -6.01
N GLY A 59 19.18 12.79 -6.41
CA GLY A 59 20.35 12.25 -5.72
C GLY A 59 20.82 13.20 -4.63
N THR A 60 20.76 12.77 -3.37
CA THR A 60 21.18 13.56 -2.18
C THR A 60 22.54 13.13 -1.66
N GLY A 61 23.23 13.98 -0.89
CA GLY A 61 24.53 13.65 -0.28
C GLY A 61 25.70 13.66 -1.24
N MET A 62 25.61 14.44 -2.32
CA MET A 62 26.65 14.60 -3.33
C MET A 62 27.86 15.40 -2.83
N ASP A 63 27.65 16.25 -1.83
CA ASP A 63 28.67 16.92 -1.02
C ASP A 63 29.69 15.95 -0.43
N LYS A 64 29.26 14.74 -0.12
CA LYS A 64 30.12 13.71 0.49
C LYS A 64 31.05 13.04 -0.53
N ILE A 65 30.84 13.25 -1.82
CA ILE A 65 31.74 12.82 -2.89
C ILE A 65 32.74 13.96 -3.11
N LYS A 66 33.93 13.81 -2.52
CA LYS A 66 34.99 14.82 -2.52
C LYS A 66 35.74 14.91 -3.85
N ASN A 67 35.77 13.82 -4.63
CA ASN A 67 36.45 13.77 -5.92
C ASN A 67 35.47 14.15 -7.05
N GLU A 68 35.79 15.19 -7.80
CA GLU A 68 34.99 15.68 -8.93
C GLU A 68 34.98 14.70 -10.12
N GLU A 69 36.08 13.98 -10.35
CA GLU A 69 36.16 12.94 -11.38
C GLU A 69 35.23 11.77 -11.04
N GLU A 70 35.25 11.33 -9.78
CA GLU A 70 34.37 10.27 -9.27
C GLU A 70 32.89 10.68 -9.38
N ARG A 71 32.58 11.94 -9.08
CA ARG A 71 31.25 12.52 -9.24
C ARG A 71 30.80 12.45 -10.71
N CYS A 72 31.64 12.91 -11.63
CA CYS A 72 31.37 12.90 -13.06
C CYS A 72 31.16 11.47 -13.59
N GLN A 73 32.00 10.52 -13.19
CA GLN A 73 31.87 9.11 -13.57
C GLN A 73 30.55 8.51 -13.08
N LYS A 74 30.14 8.78 -11.83
CA LYS A 74 28.87 8.30 -11.25
C LYS A 74 27.66 8.88 -11.97
N THR A 75 27.67 10.19 -12.24
CA THR A 75 26.60 10.84 -13.01
C THR A 75 26.49 10.27 -14.42
N LYS A 76 27.62 10.06 -15.12
CA LYS A 76 27.63 9.43 -16.45
C LYS A 76 27.10 8.00 -16.41
N SER A 77 27.51 7.19 -15.43
CA SER A 77 27.04 5.82 -15.28
C SER A 77 25.53 5.76 -15.02
N LEU A 78 25.01 6.67 -14.19
CA LEU A 78 23.58 6.76 -13.92
C LEU A 78 22.81 7.22 -15.16
N ASN A 79 23.25 8.27 -15.85
CA ASN A 79 22.60 8.73 -17.08
C ASN A 79 22.54 7.63 -18.14
N SER A 80 23.65 6.92 -18.37
CA SER A 80 23.69 5.79 -19.30
C SER A 80 22.71 4.66 -18.92
N PHE A 81 22.57 4.37 -17.62
CA PHE A 81 21.57 3.42 -17.13
C PHE A 81 20.13 3.91 -17.37
N LEU A 82 19.88 5.20 -17.14
CA LEU A 82 18.55 5.78 -17.32
C LEU A 82 18.14 5.89 -18.80
N ASP A 83 19.07 6.20 -19.70
CA ASP A 83 18.79 6.38 -21.13
C ASP A 83 18.23 5.10 -21.77
N GLY A 84 18.74 3.93 -21.37
CA GLY A 84 18.21 2.63 -21.80
C GLY A 84 17.06 2.08 -20.95
N HIS A 85 16.59 2.82 -19.94
CA HIS A 85 15.64 2.28 -18.97
C HIS A 85 14.24 2.12 -19.55
N ARG A 86 13.61 0.95 -19.36
CA ARG A 86 12.27 0.62 -19.89
C ARG A 86 11.19 1.65 -19.51
N LYS A 87 11.35 2.32 -18.37
CA LYS A 87 10.42 3.32 -17.83
C LYS A 87 10.96 4.76 -17.90
N ARG A 88 11.95 5.01 -18.77
CA ARG A 88 12.54 6.35 -19.00
C ARG A 88 11.52 7.43 -19.31
N ARG A 89 10.38 7.04 -19.92
CA ARG A 89 9.21 7.90 -20.18
C ARG A 89 8.56 8.53 -18.93
N HIS A 90 8.81 8.02 -17.73
CA HIS A 90 8.39 8.68 -16.48
C HIS A 90 9.39 9.75 -16.06
N ILE A 91 10.69 9.54 -16.30
CA ILE A 91 11.75 10.41 -15.81
C ILE A 91 11.76 11.70 -16.64
N ARG A 92 11.56 12.83 -15.96
CA ARG A 92 11.59 14.17 -16.56
C ARG A 92 12.90 14.88 -16.28
N ASP A 93 13.47 14.62 -15.11
CA ASP A 93 14.70 15.27 -14.68
C ASP A 93 15.47 14.42 -13.67
N LEU A 94 16.77 14.69 -13.56
CA LEU A 94 17.68 14.13 -12.58
C LEU A 94 18.42 15.29 -11.91
N CYS A 95 18.05 15.58 -10.67
CA CYS A 95 18.64 16.64 -9.86
C CYS A 95 19.58 16.04 -8.81
N PHE A 96 20.68 16.72 -8.55
CA PHE A 96 21.60 16.37 -7.48
C PHE A 96 21.58 17.48 -6.43
N LEU A 97 21.32 17.11 -5.18
CA LEU A 97 21.24 18.03 -4.05
C LEU A 97 22.38 17.76 -3.05
N SER A 98 23.02 18.84 -2.62
CA SER A 98 23.96 18.86 -1.50
C SER A 98 23.21 18.94 -0.18
N ASN A 99 23.72 18.26 0.85
CA ASN A 99 23.20 18.34 2.22
C ASN A 99 23.93 19.40 3.08
N GLU A 100 24.86 20.18 2.50
CA GLU A 100 25.53 21.29 3.20
C GLU A 100 24.61 22.53 3.35
N GLU A 101 25.07 23.55 4.09
CA GLU A 101 24.27 24.73 4.42
C GLU A 101 23.53 25.37 3.23
N PRO A 102 22.25 25.79 3.41
CA PRO A 102 21.41 26.36 2.35
C PRO A 102 22.00 27.58 1.62
N SER A 103 22.94 28.28 2.27
CA SER A 103 23.59 29.49 1.75
C SER A 103 24.46 29.23 0.52
N LYS A 104 25.01 28.02 0.37
CA LYS A 104 25.89 27.65 -0.76
C LYS A 104 25.16 27.12 -1.99
N TYR A 105 23.91 26.64 -1.84
CA TYR A 105 23.20 25.85 -2.87
C TYR A 105 21.76 26.31 -3.11
N LYS A 106 21.51 27.60 -2.92
CA LYS A 106 20.23 28.25 -3.24
C LYS A 106 19.80 27.98 -4.70
N THR A 107 20.78 27.89 -5.59
CA THR A 107 20.63 27.65 -7.03
C THR A 107 20.00 26.29 -7.38
N GLU A 108 20.40 25.21 -6.72
CA GLU A 108 19.90 23.86 -6.97
C GLU A 108 18.44 23.71 -6.54
N PHE A 109 18.09 24.27 -5.37
CA PHE A 109 16.70 24.29 -4.91
C PHE A 109 15.82 25.22 -5.76
N GLU A 110 16.34 26.36 -6.22
CA GLU A 110 15.63 27.21 -7.18
C GLU A 110 15.42 26.52 -8.53
N TYR A 111 16.41 25.77 -9.02
CA TYR A 111 16.27 24.95 -10.21
C TYR A 111 15.18 23.89 -10.03
N LEU A 112 15.23 23.12 -8.94
CA LEU A 112 14.21 22.11 -8.64
C LEU A 112 12.81 22.73 -8.56
N ARG A 113 12.65 23.91 -7.94
CA ARG A 113 11.37 24.63 -7.92
C ARG A 113 10.89 24.97 -9.32
N LYS A 114 11.77 25.44 -10.21
CA LYS A 114 11.43 25.74 -11.62
C LYS A 114 10.99 24.48 -12.37
N VAL A 115 11.68 23.36 -12.18
CA VAL A 115 11.32 22.07 -12.79
C VAL A 115 9.95 21.60 -12.31
N ILE A 116 9.70 21.62 -10.99
CA ILE A 116 8.41 21.26 -10.41
C ILE A 116 7.29 22.16 -10.95
N PHE A 117 7.52 23.48 -11.01
CA PHE A 117 6.53 24.43 -11.53
C PHE A 117 6.19 24.17 -12.99
N LYS A 118 7.21 23.91 -13.83
CA LYS A 118 7.01 23.55 -15.25
C LYS A 118 6.17 22.28 -15.38
N LEU A 119 6.54 21.22 -14.66
CA LEU A 119 5.83 19.93 -14.72
C LEU A 119 4.40 20.02 -14.17
N ALA A 120 4.15 20.91 -13.21
CA ALA A 120 2.80 21.15 -12.71
C ALA A 120 1.88 21.74 -13.80
N GLY A 121 2.42 22.61 -14.66
CA GLY A 121 1.69 23.18 -15.80
C GLY A 121 1.31 22.14 -16.86
N ASP A 122 2.03 21.01 -16.94
CA ASP A 122 1.76 19.93 -17.89
C ASP A 122 0.67 18.94 -17.39
N ILE A 123 0.16 19.12 -16.16
CA ILE A 123 -0.89 18.24 -15.60
C ILE A 123 -2.23 18.55 -16.29
N PRO A 124 -2.96 17.56 -16.83
CA PRO A 124 -4.20 17.83 -17.58
C PRO A 124 -5.29 18.60 -16.84
N LYS A 125 -5.37 18.46 -15.51
CA LYS A 125 -6.32 19.20 -14.66
C LYS A 125 -5.86 20.63 -14.30
N TRP A 126 -4.69 21.05 -14.78
CA TRP A 126 -4.15 22.37 -14.50
C TRP A 126 -4.93 23.43 -15.28
N GLY A 127 -5.51 24.40 -14.56
CA GLY A 127 -6.32 25.46 -15.18
C GLY A 127 -7.78 25.08 -15.41
N ASP A 128 -8.24 23.93 -14.90
CA ASP A 128 -9.65 23.56 -14.91
C ASP A 128 -10.50 24.67 -14.25
N ASN A 129 -11.62 25.01 -14.88
CA ASN A 129 -12.58 25.96 -14.32
C ASN A 129 -13.36 25.27 -13.19
N LEU A 130 -13.20 25.79 -11.98
CA LEU A 130 -13.96 25.35 -10.81
C LEU A 130 -15.05 26.37 -10.46
N PRO A 131 -16.18 25.92 -9.89
CA PRO A 131 -17.21 26.84 -9.39
C PRO A 131 -16.63 27.81 -8.36
N THR A 132 -16.79 29.12 -8.55
CA THR A 132 -16.27 30.15 -7.63
C THR A 132 -16.71 29.96 -6.18
N ARG A 133 -17.92 29.40 -5.96
CA ARG A 133 -18.44 29.12 -4.62
C ARG A 133 -17.67 28.04 -3.86
N TRP A 134 -17.00 27.11 -4.56
CA TRP A 134 -16.11 26.14 -3.93
C TRP A 134 -14.93 26.83 -3.25
N ILE A 135 -14.46 27.97 -3.76
CA ILE A 135 -13.37 28.76 -3.15
C ILE A 135 -13.80 29.30 -1.77
N VAL A 136 -15.07 29.65 -1.60
CA VAL A 136 -15.59 30.14 -0.31
C VAL A 136 -15.56 28.99 0.71
N LEU A 137 -16.05 27.81 0.33
CA LEU A 137 -16.03 26.64 1.18
C LEU A 137 -14.59 26.15 1.50
N GLU A 138 -13.69 26.18 0.51
CA GLU A 138 -12.26 25.88 0.68
C GLU A 138 -11.63 26.80 1.75
N LYS A 139 -11.93 28.10 1.72
CA LYS A 139 -11.45 29.05 2.73
C LYS A 139 -11.99 28.79 4.13
N GLU A 140 -13.25 28.38 4.27
CA GLU A 140 -13.79 28.01 5.58
C GLU A 140 -13.16 26.71 6.10
N ILE A 141 -12.93 25.73 5.23
CA ILE A 141 -12.16 24.52 5.58
C ILE A 141 -10.74 24.87 6.02
N ASP A 142 -10.09 25.80 5.33
CA ASP A 142 -8.75 26.28 5.70
C ASP A 142 -8.72 26.91 7.09
N ARG A 143 -9.73 27.71 7.43
CA ARG A 143 -9.84 28.27 8.79
C ARG A 143 -9.99 27.19 9.84
N LEU A 144 -10.83 26.17 9.60
CA LEU A 144 -10.94 25.04 10.53
C LEU A 144 -9.61 24.31 10.69
N ILE A 145 -8.87 24.15 9.59
CA ILE A 145 -7.52 23.58 9.55
C ILE A 145 -6.52 24.39 10.38
N ASP A 146 -6.59 25.73 10.29
CA ASP A 146 -5.75 26.68 11.03
C ASP A 146 -6.12 26.68 12.52
N ASP A 147 -7.40 26.52 12.85
CA ASP A 147 -7.92 26.30 14.20
C ASP A 147 -7.57 24.91 14.77
N GLY A 148 -6.80 24.11 14.03
CA GLY A 148 -6.27 22.81 14.46
C GLY A 148 -7.20 21.63 14.20
N LYS A 149 -8.34 21.81 13.52
CA LYS A 149 -9.20 20.69 13.12
C LYS A 149 -8.52 19.85 12.05
N ARG A 150 -8.57 18.54 12.23
CA ARG A 150 -8.03 17.54 11.27
C ARG A 150 -9.11 16.69 10.62
N VAL A 151 -10.24 16.54 11.32
CA VAL A 151 -11.39 15.75 10.94
C VAL A 151 -12.65 16.46 11.46
N ILE A 152 -13.72 16.47 10.66
CA ILE A 152 -15.01 17.03 11.04
C ILE A 152 -16.14 16.05 10.70
N PRO A 153 -17.25 16.03 11.44
CA PRO A 153 -18.45 15.29 11.04
C PRO A 153 -18.99 15.80 9.70
N HIS A 154 -19.54 14.92 8.87
CA HIS A 154 -20.15 15.34 7.60
C HIS A 154 -21.25 16.40 7.77
N LYS A 155 -22.05 16.30 8.84
CA LYS A 155 -23.06 17.30 9.20
C LYS A 155 -22.48 18.70 9.39
N GLU A 156 -21.23 18.81 9.86
CA GLU A 156 -20.57 20.11 10.00
C GLU A 156 -20.25 20.71 8.62
N ALA A 157 -19.80 19.89 7.66
CA ALA A 157 -19.60 20.34 6.28
C ALA A 157 -20.91 20.75 5.59
N GLU A 158 -22.03 20.06 5.86
CA GLU A 158 -23.35 20.49 5.38
C GLU A 158 -23.74 21.87 5.92
N LEU A 159 -23.45 22.16 7.18
CA LEU A 159 -23.69 23.48 7.78
C LEU A 159 -22.80 24.55 7.15
N LEU A 160 -21.53 24.25 6.90
CA LEU A 160 -20.62 25.17 6.20
C LEU A 160 -21.09 25.46 4.78
N ALA A 161 -21.53 24.45 4.04
CA ALA A 161 -22.08 24.61 2.69
C ALA A 161 -23.32 25.53 2.67
N LYS A 162 -24.20 25.42 3.68
CA LYS A 162 -25.35 26.34 3.88
C LYS A 162 -24.90 27.78 4.06
N ILE A 163 -23.92 28.01 4.93
CA ILE A 163 -23.37 29.35 5.20
C ILE A 163 -22.70 29.92 3.94
N CYS A 164 -22.03 29.07 3.17
CA CYS A 164 -21.39 29.43 1.90
C CYS A 164 -22.37 29.64 0.74
N SER A 165 -23.68 29.73 1.02
CA SER A 165 -24.74 30.04 0.05
C SER A 165 -24.87 29.04 -1.10
N PHE A 166 -24.65 27.75 -0.84
CA PHE A 166 -24.97 26.71 -1.81
C PHE A 166 -26.50 26.66 -2.02
N PRO A 167 -27.01 26.54 -3.27
CA PRO A 167 -28.44 26.46 -3.53
C PRO A 167 -29.07 25.31 -2.76
N ILE A 168 -30.13 25.59 -2.00
CA ILE A 168 -30.77 24.60 -1.11
C ILE A 168 -31.22 23.36 -1.90
N SER A 169 -31.71 23.56 -3.14
CA SER A 169 -32.19 22.47 -4.01
C SER A 169 -31.09 21.53 -4.53
N GLU A 170 -29.82 21.96 -4.53
CA GLU A 170 -28.70 21.22 -5.12
C GLU A 170 -27.56 20.97 -4.12
N MET A 171 -27.76 21.37 -2.86
CA MET A 171 -26.73 21.43 -1.83
C MET A 171 -26.01 20.09 -1.61
N GLU A 172 -26.77 19.00 -1.49
CA GLU A 172 -26.19 17.68 -1.26
C GLU A 172 -25.37 17.20 -2.46
N SER A 173 -25.89 17.34 -3.68
CA SER A 173 -25.16 16.97 -4.90
C SER A 173 -23.92 17.84 -5.12
N GLU A 174 -24.02 19.13 -4.82
CA GLU A 174 -22.91 20.06 -5.00
C GLU A 174 -21.81 19.85 -3.95
N LEU A 175 -22.18 19.67 -2.68
CA LEU A 175 -21.23 19.34 -1.62
C LEU A 175 -20.53 18.02 -1.90
N ASN A 176 -21.27 16.98 -2.31
CA ASN A 176 -20.67 15.71 -2.70
C ASN A 176 -19.70 15.85 -3.87
N SER A 177 -20.03 16.68 -4.88
CA SER A 177 -19.13 16.92 -6.02
C SER A 177 -17.86 17.64 -5.60
N PHE A 178 -17.98 18.65 -4.73
CA PHE A 178 -16.83 19.34 -4.12
C PHE A 178 -15.95 18.37 -3.33
N LEU A 179 -16.52 17.60 -2.41
CA LEU A 179 -15.76 16.66 -1.57
C LEU A 179 -15.08 15.56 -2.40
N LYS A 180 -15.76 15.05 -3.45
CA LYS A 180 -15.15 14.10 -4.40
C LYS A 180 -13.98 14.72 -5.15
N TYR A 181 -14.12 15.95 -5.64
CA TYR A 181 -13.04 16.67 -6.30
C TYR A 181 -11.83 16.88 -5.37
N GLU A 182 -12.07 17.35 -4.14
CA GLU A 182 -11.03 17.56 -3.14
C GLU A 182 -10.37 16.24 -2.70
N HIS A 183 -11.14 15.14 -2.66
CA HIS A 183 -10.59 13.80 -2.42
C HIS A 183 -9.71 13.33 -3.58
N GLU A 184 -10.15 13.48 -4.83
CA GLU A 184 -9.38 13.07 -6.02
C GLU A 184 -8.07 13.86 -6.20
N THR A 185 -8.07 15.14 -5.83
CA THR A 185 -6.88 15.99 -5.82
C THR A 185 -5.99 15.72 -4.60
N GLY A 186 -6.53 15.06 -3.58
CA GLY A 186 -5.84 14.77 -2.33
C GLY A 186 -5.67 16.02 -1.48
N ASN A 187 -6.63 16.93 -1.45
CA ASN A 187 -6.63 18.02 -0.47
C ASN A 187 -7.22 17.54 0.87
N LEU A 188 -8.24 16.69 0.81
CA LEU A 188 -8.88 16.04 1.96
C LEU A 188 -9.19 14.57 1.64
N ILE A 189 -9.73 13.84 2.61
CA ILE A 189 -10.25 12.48 2.38
C ILE A 189 -11.73 12.40 2.73
N TYR A 190 -12.51 11.92 1.76
CA TYR A 190 -13.94 11.72 1.85
C TYR A 190 -14.32 10.43 1.12
N PHE A 191 -15.22 9.66 1.72
CA PHE A 191 -15.78 8.44 1.15
C PHE A 191 -17.30 8.51 1.20
N ASP A 192 -17.95 8.33 0.06
CA ASP A 192 -19.41 8.39 -0.05
C ASP A 192 -20.10 7.17 0.55
N ASP A 193 -19.39 6.06 0.75
CA ASP A 193 -19.83 4.88 1.49
C ASP A 193 -19.47 4.92 2.98
N ILE A 194 -18.65 5.87 3.43
CA ILE A 194 -18.28 6.10 4.85
C ILE A 194 -18.49 7.58 5.20
N LYS A 195 -19.74 8.05 5.15
CA LYS A 195 -20.10 9.48 5.26
C LYS A 195 -20.08 10.05 6.68
N SER A 196 -19.60 9.33 7.69
CA SER A 196 -19.66 9.81 9.08
C SER A 196 -18.77 11.05 9.30
N TYR A 197 -17.60 11.08 8.66
CA TYR A 197 -16.61 12.14 8.81
C TYR A 197 -15.91 12.51 7.50
N ILE A 198 -15.35 13.72 7.47
CA ILE A 198 -14.47 14.22 6.43
C ILE A 198 -13.12 14.50 7.08
N VAL A 199 -12.07 13.90 6.54
CA VAL A 199 -10.70 14.10 7.02
C VAL A 199 -10.11 15.29 6.28
N LEU A 200 -10.13 16.46 6.92
CA LEU A 200 -9.61 17.72 6.38
C LEU A 200 -8.11 17.70 6.14
N LYS A 201 -7.36 17.01 7.02
CA LYS A 201 -5.91 16.81 6.91
C LYS A 201 -5.60 15.33 6.76
N PRO A 202 -5.30 14.85 5.54
CA PRO A 202 -4.99 13.44 5.29
C PRO A 202 -3.86 12.87 6.15
N GLU A 203 -2.95 13.71 6.66
CA GLU A 203 -1.93 13.35 7.65
C GLU A 203 -2.52 12.70 8.91
N TRP A 204 -3.76 13.01 9.27
CA TRP A 204 -4.43 12.37 10.41
C TRP A 204 -4.60 10.86 10.23
N LEU A 205 -4.95 10.40 9.02
CA LEU A 205 -4.99 8.97 8.71
C LEU A 205 -3.59 8.36 8.65
N VAL A 206 -2.61 9.13 8.18
CA VAL A 206 -1.20 8.71 8.19
C VAL A 206 -0.72 8.47 9.62
N ASP A 207 -1.04 9.37 10.55
CA ASP A 207 -0.69 9.23 11.97
C ASP A 207 -1.33 7.99 12.60
N ILE A 208 -2.58 7.68 12.22
CA ILE A 208 -3.27 6.44 12.61
C ILE A 208 -2.52 5.22 12.08
N PHE A 209 -2.21 5.17 10.79
CA PHE A 209 -1.54 4.02 10.18
C PHE A 209 -0.13 3.82 10.71
N LYS A 210 0.61 4.92 10.95
CA LYS A 210 1.95 4.90 11.56
C LYS A 210 1.98 4.20 12.91
N CYS A 211 0.89 4.21 13.67
CA CYS A 211 0.80 3.50 14.95
C CYS A 211 1.03 1.98 14.80
N PHE A 212 0.72 1.40 13.64
CA PHE A 212 0.89 -0.03 13.40
C PHE A 212 2.22 -0.37 12.72
N VAL A 213 2.73 0.49 11.84
CA VAL A 213 3.83 0.11 10.93
C VAL A 213 5.16 0.82 11.13
N SER A 214 5.21 1.88 11.96
CA SER A 214 6.41 2.71 12.04
C SER A 214 7.50 2.09 12.93
N PRO A 215 8.69 1.77 12.40
CA PRO A 215 9.64 0.88 13.07
C PRO A 215 10.36 1.38 14.31
N PHE A 216 10.47 2.70 14.55
CA PHE A 216 11.50 3.18 15.50
C PHE A 216 11.03 4.05 16.66
N GLU A 217 9.93 4.80 16.54
CA GLU A 217 9.51 5.66 17.66
C GLU A 217 8.24 5.22 18.37
N PHE A 218 7.25 4.69 17.65
CA PHE A 218 5.99 4.24 18.22
C PHE A 218 6.04 2.78 18.66
N GLN A 219 6.58 1.90 17.82
CA GLN A 219 6.64 0.46 18.10
C GLN A 219 7.43 0.12 19.38
N ARG A 220 8.53 0.83 19.68
CA ARG A 220 9.35 0.58 20.89
C ARG A 220 8.58 0.64 22.22
N TYR A 221 7.46 1.35 22.28
CA TYR A 221 6.64 1.45 23.49
C TYR A 221 5.67 0.28 23.66
N PHE A 222 5.42 -0.49 22.59
CA PHE A 222 4.43 -1.56 22.56
C PHE A 222 5.02 -2.93 22.22
N VAL A 223 6.17 -2.98 21.54
CA VAL A 223 6.93 -4.22 21.31
C VAL A 223 7.29 -4.83 22.66
N GLY A 224 6.90 -6.09 22.85
CA GLY A 224 7.04 -6.82 24.12
C GLY A 224 5.80 -6.77 25.02
N LEU A 225 4.77 -5.99 24.67
CA LEU A 225 3.46 -6.12 25.32
C LEU A 225 2.73 -7.37 24.82
N PRO A 226 1.97 -8.06 25.70
CA PRO A 226 1.20 -9.25 25.31
C PRO A 226 0.30 -9.03 24.09
N ASP A 227 -0.42 -7.90 24.05
CA ASP A 227 -1.34 -7.60 22.94
C ASP A 227 -0.59 -7.43 21.59
N TRP A 228 0.64 -6.89 21.62
CA TRP A 228 1.46 -6.72 20.40
C TRP A 228 2.02 -8.05 19.93
N SER A 229 2.54 -8.86 20.86
CA SER A 229 3.00 -10.21 20.54
C SER A 229 1.87 -11.09 19.99
N GLN A 230 0.63 -10.91 20.46
CA GLN A 230 -0.54 -11.57 19.89
C GLN A 230 -0.77 -11.13 18.44
N LEU A 231 -0.74 -9.83 18.15
CA LEU A 231 -0.86 -9.30 16.79
C LEU A 231 0.20 -9.88 15.84
N GLU A 232 1.47 -9.90 16.24
CA GLU A 232 2.55 -10.42 15.40
C GLU A 232 2.47 -11.94 15.19
N SER A 233 2.00 -12.69 16.19
CA SER A 233 1.95 -14.15 16.14
C SER A 233 0.69 -14.71 15.48
N THR A 234 -0.44 -14.02 15.62
CA THR A 234 -1.76 -14.53 15.17
C THR A 234 -2.44 -13.64 14.12
N GLY A 235 -2.02 -12.38 14.02
CA GLY A 235 -2.70 -11.37 13.21
C GLY A 235 -3.94 -10.77 13.84
N VAL A 236 -4.44 -11.32 14.95
CA VAL A 236 -5.57 -10.76 15.69
C VAL A 236 -5.16 -9.39 16.21
N LEU A 237 -6.01 -8.39 15.97
CA LEU A 237 -5.84 -7.03 16.45
C LEU A 237 -6.75 -6.81 17.68
N PRO A 238 -6.23 -6.88 18.92
CA PRO A 238 -7.06 -6.78 20.10
C PRO A 238 -7.61 -5.37 20.31
N ASP A 239 -8.85 -5.25 20.77
CA ASP A 239 -9.48 -3.96 21.12
C ASP A 239 -8.65 -3.16 22.14
N THR A 240 -7.99 -3.85 23.06
CA THR A 240 -7.08 -3.26 24.05
C THR A 240 -5.91 -2.56 23.37
N LEU A 241 -5.36 -3.16 22.31
CA LEU A 241 -4.27 -2.59 21.52
C LEU A 241 -4.76 -1.39 20.69
N ILE A 242 -5.91 -1.51 20.02
CA ILE A 242 -6.53 -0.40 19.27
C ILE A 242 -6.66 0.83 20.16
N LYS A 243 -7.24 0.66 21.35
CA LYS A 243 -7.42 1.75 22.33
C LYS A 243 -6.09 2.36 22.78
N LYS A 244 -5.03 1.56 22.95
CA LYS A 244 -3.69 2.03 23.35
C LYS A 244 -3.01 2.81 22.22
N LEU A 245 -3.10 2.32 20.98
CA LEU A 245 -2.48 2.92 19.80
C LEU A 245 -3.15 4.25 19.44
N PHE A 246 -4.48 4.26 19.31
CA PHE A 246 -5.22 5.46 18.89
C PHE A 246 -5.14 6.60 19.89
N LYS A 247 -4.98 6.32 21.20
CA LYS A 247 -4.72 7.35 22.22
C LYS A 247 -3.44 8.15 21.99
N LYS A 248 -2.51 7.65 21.18
CA LYS A 248 -1.26 8.36 20.85
C LYS A 248 -1.37 9.25 19.61
N VAL A 249 -2.47 9.14 18.85
CA VAL A 249 -2.71 9.97 17.67
C VAL A 249 -3.15 11.37 18.12
N PRO A 250 -2.44 12.44 17.74
CA PRO A 250 -2.81 13.81 18.11
C PRO A 250 -4.22 14.18 17.64
N GLY A 251 -5.05 14.69 18.56
CA GLY A 251 -6.42 15.10 18.25
C GLY A 251 -7.40 13.94 17.99
N PHE A 252 -7.02 12.70 18.32
CA PHE A 252 -7.90 11.55 18.18
C PHE A 252 -8.83 11.40 19.38
N ASP A 253 -10.13 11.61 19.16
CA ASP A 253 -11.18 11.30 20.13
C ASP A 253 -11.61 9.83 19.96
N SER A 254 -11.20 8.96 20.88
CA SER A 254 -11.49 7.52 20.80
C SER A 254 -12.98 7.19 20.80
N ALA A 255 -13.82 7.99 21.45
CA ALA A 255 -15.26 7.74 21.47
C ALA A 255 -15.90 8.05 20.12
N LYS A 256 -15.36 9.03 19.39
CA LYS A 256 -15.94 9.50 18.11
C LYS A 256 -15.34 8.85 16.88
N HIS A 257 -14.03 8.60 16.89
CA HIS A 257 -13.28 8.32 15.67
C HIS A 257 -12.86 6.85 15.51
N THR A 258 -12.95 6.01 16.55
CA THR A 258 -12.46 4.61 16.48
C THR A 258 -13.16 3.82 15.39
N GLN A 259 -14.50 3.82 15.38
CA GLN A 259 -15.26 3.07 14.39
C GLN A 259 -14.99 3.56 12.97
N PHE A 260 -14.97 4.89 12.76
CA PHE A 260 -14.65 5.49 11.47
C PHE A 260 -13.23 5.11 10.97
N ALA A 261 -12.23 5.10 11.86
CA ALA A 261 -10.88 4.70 11.51
C ALA A 261 -10.81 3.21 11.11
N LEU A 262 -11.53 2.33 11.82
CA LEU A 262 -11.60 0.91 11.50
C LEU A 262 -12.29 0.67 10.15
N GLU A 263 -13.39 1.36 9.87
CA GLU A 263 -14.08 1.29 8.56
C GLU A 263 -13.16 1.71 7.41
N ILE A 264 -12.35 2.76 7.59
CA ILE A 264 -11.35 3.16 6.58
C ILE A 264 -10.25 2.10 6.45
N MET A 265 -9.77 1.55 7.56
CA MET A 265 -8.75 0.49 7.55
C MET A 265 -9.26 -0.77 6.83
N GLU A 266 -10.52 -1.15 7.03
CA GLU A 266 -11.18 -2.23 6.28
C GLU A 266 -11.32 -1.89 4.80
N LYS A 267 -11.72 -0.64 4.47
CA LYS A 267 -11.85 -0.18 3.09
C LYS A 267 -10.53 -0.26 2.33
N PHE A 268 -9.40 -0.06 3.01
CA PHE A 268 -8.06 -0.20 2.44
C PHE A 268 -7.47 -1.61 2.53
N ASP A 269 -8.27 -2.61 2.92
CA ASP A 269 -7.82 -3.99 3.11
C ASP A 269 -6.58 -4.08 4.03
N ILE A 270 -6.49 -3.17 5.00
CA ILE A 270 -5.45 -3.18 6.05
C ILE A 270 -5.83 -4.20 7.11
N ILE A 271 -7.11 -4.18 7.48
CA ILE A 271 -7.71 -5.13 8.41
C ILE A 271 -8.89 -5.84 7.75
N VAL A 272 -9.26 -6.98 8.32
CA VAL A 272 -10.34 -7.82 7.83
C VAL A 272 -10.97 -8.60 8.98
N LYS A 273 -12.29 -8.76 8.95
CA LYS A 273 -12.97 -9.79 9.75
C LYS A 273 -13.03 -11.10 8.95
N PRO A 274 -12.65 -12.24 9.54
CA PRO A 274 -12.70 -13.53 8.86
C PRO A 274 -14.15 -13.91 8.56
N LYS A 275 -14.36 -14.73 7.53
CA LYS A 275 -15.71 -15.20 7.15
C LYS A 275 -16.45 -15.85 8.32
N GLU A 276 -15.74 -16.66 9.10
CA GLU A 276 -16.22 -17.31 10.31
C GLU A 276 -15.20 -17.08 11.43
N GLY A 277 -15.68 -16.86 12.64
CA GLY A 277 -14.87 -16.57 13.82
C GLY A 277 -15.50 -15.52 14.71
N ASN A 278 -14.75 -15.07 15.71
CA ASN A 278 -15.14 -13.94 16.54
C ASN A 278 -15.20 -12.66 15.71
N ASP A 279 -15.96 -11.66 16.19
CA ASP A 279 -16.10 -10.33 15.60
C ASP A 279 -14.81 -9.48 15.59
N GLU A 280 -13.65 -10.12 15.78
CA GLU A 280 -12.32 -9.54 15.91
C GLU A 280 -11.70 -9.18 14.56
N TYR A 281 -10.94 -8.10 14.55
CA TYR A 281 -10.18 -7.69 13.38
C TYR A 281 -8.86 -8.45 13.26
N TYR A 282 -8.50 -8.77 12.03
CA TYR A 282 -7.20 -9.34 11.68
C TYR A 282 -6.42 -8.36 10.81
N MET A 283 -5.11 -8.28 11.01
CA MET A 283 -4.21 -7.42 10.24
C MET A 283 -3.11 -8.26 9.56
N PRO A 284 -3.37 -8.82 8.36
CA PRO A 284 -2.49 -9.81 7.73
C PRO A 284 -1.05 -9.33 7.49
N CYS A 285 -0.85 -8.03 7.25
CA CYS A 285 0.47 -7.46 6.99
C CYS A 285 1.39 -7.42 8.23
N MET A 286 0.83 -7.54 9.43
CA MET A 286 1.59 -7.52 10.70
C MET A 286 2.01 -8.91 11.17
N ILE A 287 1.43 -9.97 10.62
CA ILE A 287 1.75 -11.34 11.00
C ILE A 287 3.22 -11.63 10.67
N ASN A 288 3.85 -12.47 11.47
CA ASN A 288 5.19 -12.96 11.19
C ASN A 288 5.20 -13.90 9.98
N ALA A 289 6.32 -13.87 9.24
CA ALA A 289 6.60 -14.91 8.26
C ALA A 289 6.93 -16.21 8.99
N SER A 290 6.58 -17.34 8.37
CA SER A 290 6.99 -18.67 8.83
C SER A 290 7.55 -19.46 7.67
N GLY A 291 8.50 -20.34 7.94
CA GLY A 291 9.09 -21.20 6.92
C GLY A 291 8.08 -22.23 6.43
N PHE A 292 7.97 -22.43 5.11
CA PHE A 292 7.04 -23.38 4.52
C PHE A 292 7.19 -24.80 5.10
N GLU A 293 8.42 -25.22 5.39
CA GLU A 293 8.71 -26.52 6.04
C GLU A 293 8.16 -26.63 7.46
N ILE A 294 8.10 -25.53 8.21
CA ILE A 294 7.52 -25.51 9.55
C ILE A 294 6.02 -25.72 9.43
N ILE A 295 5.40 -25.03 8.45
CA ILE A 295 3.96 -25.08 8.25
C ILE A 295 3.52 -26.45 7.74
N THR A 296 4.24 -27.05 6.78
CA THR A 296 3.93 -28.42 6.31
C THR A 296 4.01 -29.44 7.44
N LYS A 297 4.97 -29.29 8.37
CA LYS A 297 5.07 -30.14 9.58
C LYS A 297 3.88 -29.99 10.51
N THR A 298 3.29 -28.79 10.63
CA THR A 298 2.09 -28.55 11.47
C THR A 298 0.91 -29.41 11.04
N PHE A 299 0.75 -29.67 9.74
CA PHE A 299 -0.30 -30.54 9.21
C PHE A 299 0.01 -32.03 9.33
N ASN A 300 1.18 -32.39 9.88
CA ASN A 300 1.61 -33.74 10.22
C ASN A 300 1.31 -34.78 9.13
N VAL A 301 1.51 -34.39 7.87
CA VAL A 301 1.01 -35.13 6.71
C VAL A 301 1.83 -36.41 6.51
N PRO A 302 1.30 -37.62 6.78
CA PRO A 302 1.94 -38.82 6.28
C PRO A 302 1.82 -38.74 4.76
N SER A 303 2.93 -38.77 4.03
CA SER A 303 2.96 -38.57 2.58
C SER A 303 2.05 -39.52 1.78
N LYS A 304 1.61 -40.63 2.39
CA LYS A 304 0.65 -41.59 1.82
C LYS A 304 -0.81 -41.17 1.91
N ASN A 305 -1.18 -40.26 2.81
CA ASN A 305 -2.57 -39.88 3.11
C ASN A 305 -2.90 -38.45 2.65
N CYS A 306 -2.05 -37.84 1.83
CA CYS A 306 -2.33 -36.53 1.26
C CYS A 306 -1.90 -36.47 -0.20
N SER A 307 -2.84 -36.16 -1.10
CA SER A 307 -2.53 -35.83 -2.48
C SER A 307 -2.56 -34.33 -2.68
N ARG A 308 -1.70 -33.82 -3.56
CA ARG A 308 -1.60 -32.38 -3.87
C ARG A 308 -1.90 -32.13 -5.33
N THR A 309 -2.63 -31.06 -5.63
CA THR A 309 -2.80 -30.62 -7.01
C THR A 309 -1.49 -30.04 -7.54
N ALA A 310 -1.40 -29.84 -8.87
CA ALA A 310 -0.37 -28.95 -9.40
C ALA A 310 -0.51 -27.54 -8.78
N TRP A 311 0.61 -26.84 -8.66
CA TRP A 311 0.60 -25.42 -8.30
C TRP A 311 0.10 -24.61 -9.49
N PHE A 312 -0.95 -23.83 -9.30
CA PHE A 312 -1.33 -22.79 -10.26
C PHE A 312 -0.64 -21.49 -9.86
N CYS A 313 0.18 -20.95 -10.76
CA CYS A 313 1.02 -19.80 -10.48
C CYS A 313 0.69 -18.64 -11.41
N LEU A 314 0.69 -17.42 -10.86
CA LEU A 314 0.74 -16.17 -11.58
C LEU A 314 2.13 -15.59 -11.35
N ASP A 315 2.90 -15.42 -12.42
CA ASP A 315 4.24 -14.84 -12.35
C ASP A 315 4.24 -13.45 -12.96
N PHE A 316 4.57 -12.46 -12.14
CA PHE A 316 4.43 -11.05 -12.45
C PHE A 316 5.77 -10.46 -12.88
N ASN A 317 5.72 -9.56 -13.88
CA ASN A 317 6.90 -8.76 -14.23
C ASN A 317 7.38 -7.92 -13.03
N PHE A 318 6.43 -7.41 -12.25
CA PHE A 318 6.62 -6.77 -10.96
C PHE A 318 5.33 -6.91 -10.17
N LEU A 319 5.45 -7.30 -8.90
CA LEU A 319 4.32 -7.40 -7.99
C LEU A 319 4.43 -6.30 -6.91
N PRO A 320 3.53 -5.29 -6.90
CA PRO A 320 3.54 -4.28 -5.86
C PRO A 320 3.43 -4.93 -4.48
N PRO A 321 4.24 -4.52 -3.49
CA PRO A 321 4.32 -5.22 -2.21
C PRO A 321 2.98 -5.38 -1.47
N SER A 322 2.05 -4.45 -1.67
CA SER A 322 0.72 -4.48 -1.06
C SER A 322 -0.24 -5.46 -1.70
N PHE A 323 0.00 -5.82 -2.97
CA PHE A 323 -1.00 -6.48 -3.80
C PHE A 323 -1.40 -7.84 -3.23
N PHE A 324 -0.40 -8.58 -2.72
CA PHE A 324 -0.66 -9.88 -2.10
C PHE A 324 -1.48 -9.75 -0.81
N ASN A 325 -1.32 -8.69 -0.01
CA ASN A 325 -2.13 -8.48 1.18
C ASN A 325 -3.60 -8.25 0.81
N HIS A 326 -3.87 -7.43 -0.21
CA HIS A 326 -5.22 -7.21 -0.73
C HIS A 326 -5.86 -8.50 -1.24
N LEU A 327 -5.07 -9.32 -1.94
CA LEU A 327 -5.50 -10.65 -2.37
C LEU A 327 -5.85 -11.50 -1.15
N LEU A 328 -4.94 -11.60 -0.19
CA LEU A 328 -5.11 -12.42 1.01
C LEU A 328 -6.35 -12.02 1.81
N VAL A 329 -6.62 -10.72 1.97
CA VAL A 329 -7.85 -10.21 2.60
C VAL A 329 -9.10 -10.68 1.86
N THR A 330 -9.08 -10.71 0.53
CA THR A 330 -10.21 -11.23 -0.25
C THR A 330 -10.45 -12.72 0.01
N PHE A 331 -9.38 -13.51 0.16
CA PHE A 331 -9.49 -14.94 0.51
C PHE A 331 -10.00 -15.13 1.95
N VAL A 332 -9.54 -14.34 2.92
CA VAL A 332 -10.02 -14.36 4.31
C VAL A 332 -11.52 -14.03 4.41
N LYS A 333 -12.03 -13.15 3.55
CA LYS A 333 -13.47 -12.83 3.46
C LYS A 333 -14.28 -13.96 2.81
N LYS A 334 -13.67 -14.81 1.98
CA LYS A 334 -14.39 -15.84 1.20
C LYS A 334 -14.33 -17.25 1.79
N TYR A 335 -13.19 -17.63 2.32
CA TYR A 335 -12.93 -18.99 2.81
C TYR A 335 -12.70 -18.98 4.31
N VAL A 336 -13.09 -20.09 4.95
CA VAL A 336 -12.81 -20.31 6.37
C VAL A 336 -11.31 -20.57 6.52
N LEU A 337 -10.65 -19.81 7.40
CA LEU A 337 -9.23 -20.04 7.69
C LEU A 337 -9.05 -21.39 8.38
N CYS A 338 -8.00 -22.12 7.98
CA CYS A 338 -7.66 -23.36 8.67
C CYS A 338 -7.10 -23.05 10.06
N THR A 339 -7.42 -23.89 11.04
CA THR A 339 -6.78 -23.90 12.36
C THR A 339 -5.83 -25.09 12.49
N ASP A 340 -4.80 -24.96 13.33
CA ASP A 340 -4.05 -26.12 13.81
C ASP A 340 -4.74 -26.78 15.01
N LYS A 341 -4.12 -27.83 15.54
CA LYS A 341 -4.57 -28.56 16.73
C LYS A 341 -4.71 -27.73 18.02
N ASN A 342 -4.18 -26.50 18.05
CA ASN A 342 -4.28 -25.58 19.18
C ASN A 342 -5.20 -24.39 18.84
N ASP A 343 -6.09 -24.55 17.85
CA ASP A 343 -6.99 -23.52 17.33
C ASP A 343 -6.29 -22.26 16.80
N ARG A 344 -5.01 -22.37 16.41
CA ARG A 344 -4.28 -21.24 15.82
C ARG A 344 -4.56 -21.16 14.33
N LEU A 345 -5.02 -20.00 13.90
CA LEU A 345 -5.28 -19.72 12.49
C LEU A 345 -4.00 -19.80 11.66
N GLN A 346 -4.09 -20.48 10.53
CA GLN A 346 -2.99 -20.75 9.61
C GLN A 346 -2.86 -19.63 8.59
N LEU A 347 -2.57 -18.44 9.11
CA LEU A 347 -2.35 -17.22 8.36
C LEU A 347 -0.96 -16.67 8.71
N TYR A 348 -0.19 -16.29 7.70
CA TYR A 348 1.21 -15.88 7.83
C TYR A 348 1.52 -14.74 6.87
N ARG A 349 2.62 -14.03 7.10
CA ARG A 349 3.10 -13.07 6.10
C ARG A 349 3.43 -13.78 4.80
N GLY A 350 2.77 -13.39 3.73
CA GLY A 350 2.99 -13.99 2.41
C GLY A 350 2.30 -15.35 2.24
N MET A 351 1.44 -15.81 3.16
CA MET A 351 0.73 -17.07 2.98
C MET A 351 -0.58 -17.17 3.80
N GLY A 352 -1.61 -17.80 3.22
CA GLY A 352 -2.82 -18.21 3.94
C GLY A 352 -3.21 -19.65 3.59
N ILE A 353 -3.76 -20.35 4.57
CA ILE A 353 -4.28 -21.71 4.42
C ILE A 353 -5.75 -21.72 4.83
N PHE A 354 -6.59 -22.18 3.93
CA PHE A 354 -8.04 -22.10 4.05
C PHE A 354 -8.67 -23.48 3.92
N ASN A 355 -9.78 -23.71 4.61
CA ASN A 355 -10.65 -24.85 4.34
C ASN A 355 -11.35 -24.60 3.00
N PHE A 356 -11.09 -25.46 2.03
CA PHE A 356 -11.70 -25.35 0.71
C PHE A 356 -13.15 -25.87 0.72
N GLU A 357 -13.44 -26.82 1.61
CA GLU A 357 -14.75 -27.38 1.85
C GLU A 357 -15.04 -27.47 3.37
N GLU A 358 -16.32 -27.64 3.73
CA GLU A 358 -16.79 -27.71 5.12
C GLU A 358 -16.22 -28.91 5.89
N SER A 359 -15.94 -30.03 5.21
CA SER A 359 -15.38 -31.24 5.82
C SER A 359 -13.99 -31.00 6.43
N GLY A 360 -13.28 -29.95 5.96
CA GLY A 360 -11.90 -29.68 6.32
C GLY A 360 -10.87 -30.62 5.68
N CYS A 361 -11.27 -31.59 4.84
CA CYS A 361 -10.37 -32.55 4.19
C CYS A 361 -9.62 -31.94 3.01
N GLN A 362 -10.14 -30.88 2.39
CA GLN A 362 -9.45 -30.12 1.37
C GLN A 362 -8.98 -28.77 1.93
N LYS A 363 -7.67 -28.51 1.83
CA LYS A 363 -7.05 -27.24 2.21
C LYS A 363 -6.58 -26.49 0.98
N LEU A 364 -6.93 -25.22 0.87
CA LEU A 364 -6.45 -24.31 -0.16
C LEU A 364 -5.30 -23.48 0.40
N ILE A 365 -4.13 -23.56 -0.23
CA ILE A 365 -2.94 -22.80 0.11
C ILE A 365 -2.80 -21.67 -0.90
N VAL A 366 -2.60 -20.46 -0.41
CA VAL A 366 -2.30 -19.26 -1.22
C VAL A 366 -1.04 -18.62 -0.68
N CYS A 367 -0.04 -18.40 -1.52
CA CYS A 367 1.27 -17.96 -1.07
C CYS A 367 1.97 -17.05 -2.08
N LEU A 368 2.84 -16.21 -1.54
CA LEU A 368 3.74 -15.31 -2.25
C LEU A 368 5.15 -15.91 -2.32
N SER A 369 5.79 -15.85 -3.48
CA SER A 369 7.22 -16.07 -3.62
C SER A 369 7.78 -15.14 -4.68
N GLU A 370 8.71 -14.27 -4.31
CA GLU A 370 9.27 -13.27 -5.21
C GLU A 370 8.15 -12.47 -5.91
N ASN A 371 8.18 -12.34 -7.23
CA ASN A 371 7.13 -11.67 -7.99
C ASN A 371 6.02 -12.63 -8.42
N SER A 372 5.76 -13.68 -7.66
CA SER A 372 4.82 -14.72 -8.10
C SER A 372 3.86 -15.11 -6.99
N ILE A 373 2.60 -15.34 -7.37
CA ILE A 373 1.54 -15.81 -6.47
C ILE A 373 1.19 -17.23 -6.89
N ALA A 374 1.21 -18.16 -5.94
CA ALA A 374 0.91 -19.56 -6.21
C ALA A 374 -0.25 -20.05 -5.33
N VAL A 375 -1.05 -20.94 -5.90
CA VAL A 375 -2.14 -21.63 -5.20
C VAL A 375 -2.09 -23.13 -5.44
N GLN A 376 -2.42 -23.90 -4.41
CA GLN A 376 -2.48 -25.37 -4.47
C GLN A 376 -3.56 -25.88 -3.52
N VAL A 377 -4.18 -26.99 -3.87
CA VAL A 377 -5.09 -27.72 -2.98
C VAL A 377 -4.40 -28.96 -2.46
N TRP A 378 -4.48 -29.16 -1.15
CA TRP A 378 -4.07 -30.38 -0.47
C TRP A 378 -5.32 -31.16 -0.09
N ASN A 379 -5.36 -32.43 -0.50
CA ASN A 379 -6.46 -33.34 -0.23
C ASN A 379 -5.98 -34.37 0.79
N PHE A 380 -6.56 -34.32 1.98
CA PHE A 380 -6.31 -35.27 3.04
C PHE A 380 -7.29 -36.44 2.90
N HIS A 381 -6.75 -37.65 2.83
CA HIS A 381 -7.53 -38.87 2.71
C HIS A 381 -7.70 -39.50 4.10
N ASN A 382 -8.94 -39.65 4.54
CA ASN A 382 -9.28 -40.55 5.65
C ASN A 382 -9.60 -41.93 5.04
N GLU A 383 -9.21 -43.02 5.72
CA GLU A 383 -9.37 -44.40 5.22
C GLU A 383 -10.84 -44.78 4.88
N GLU A 384 -11.82 -43.99 5.34
CA GLU A 384 -13.26 -44.22 5.15
C GLU A 384 -13.94 -43.25 4.16
N GLN A 385 -13.23 -42.24 3.62
CA GLN A 385 -13.85 -41.20 2.77
C GLN A 385 -13.45 -41.33 1.30
N GLN A 386 -14.47 -41.45 0.45
CA GLN A 386 -14.36 -41.48 -1.01
C GLN A 386 -13.71 -40.18 -1.51
N ILE A 387 -12.79 -40.28 -2.46
CA ILE A 387 -12.13 -39.14 -3.11
C ILE A 387 -13.20 -38.12 -3.54
N CYS A 388 -13.19 -36.94 -2.91
CA CYS A 388 -14.04 -35.84 -3.33
C CYS A 388 -13.66 -35.50 -4.78
N ASN A 389 -14.56 -35.77 -5.72
CA ASN A 389 -14.38 -35.49 -7.15
C ASN A 389 -14.63 -33.99 -7.38
N THR A 390 -13.83 -33.15 -6.73
CA THR A 390 -14.03 -31.70 -6.67
C THR A 390 -13.44 -31.04 -7.91
N ASN A 391 -14.26 -30.26 -8.63
CA ASN A 391 -13.78 -29.46 -9.74
C ASN A 391 -13.02 -28.24 -9.22
N TYR A 392 -11.69 -28.26 -9.36
CA TYR A 392 -10.81 -27.15 -8.95
C TYR A 392 -10.78 -25.97 -9.95
N GLY A 393 -11.49 -26.06 -11.08
CA GLY A 393 -11.56 -24.99 -12.09
C GLY A 393 -12.03 -23.65 -11.52
N ASN A 394 -12.94 -23.70 -10.55
CA ASN A 394 -13.46 -22.52 -9.84
C ASN A 394 -12.36 -21.75 -9.10
N ILE A 395 -11.24 -22.39 -8.70
CA ILE A 395 -10.13 -21.71 -8.01
C ILE A 395 -9.39 -20.80 -8.99
N ARG A 396 -9.09 -21.30 -10.19
CA ARG A 396 -8.42 -20.53 -11.24
C ARG A 396 -9.25 -19.33 -11.63
N GLU A 397 -10.54 -19.52 -11.88
CA GLU A 397 -11.46 -18.43 -12.22
C GLU A 397 -11.56 -17.42 -11.08
N TYR A 398 -11.59 -17.89 -9.83
CA TYR A 398 -11.66 -17.01 -8.68
C TYR A 398 -10.40 -16.17 -8.48
N ILE A 399 -9.19 -16.74 -8.56
CA ILE A 399 -7.96 -15.95 -8.39
C ILE A 399 -7.81 -14.94 -9.53
N LEU A 400 -8.12 -15.33 -10.78
CA LEU A 400 -8.03 -14.42 -11.93
C LEU A 400 -9.03 -13.28 -11.84
N SER A 401 -10.30 -13.58 -11.50
CA SER A 401 -11.33 -12.54 -11.30
C SER A 401 -10.99 -11.63 -10.11
N THR A 402 -10.40 -12.17 -9.04
CA THR A 402 -9.95 -11.37 -7.89
C THR A 402 -8.80 -10.45 -8.26
N VAL A 403 -7.81 -10.93 -9.02
CA VAL A 403 -6.71 -10.09 -9.53
C VAL A 403 -7.27 -8.93 -10.36
N GLN A 404 -8.17 -9.21 -11.30
CA GLN A 404 -8.82 -8.17 -12.11
C GLN A 404 -9.66 -7.19 -11.29
N LEU A 405 -10.33 -7.66 -10.23
CA LEU A 405 -11.07 -6.83 -9.29
C LEU A 405 -10.13 -5.87 -8.56
N LEU A 406 -9.00 -6.38 -8.04
CA LEU A 406 -8.01 -5.58 -7.32
C LEU A 406 -7.31 -4.57 -8.24
N GLN A 407 -7.01 -4.94 -9.48
CA GLN A 407 -6.49 -4.03 -10.50
C GLN A 407 -7.44 -2.85 -10.73
N ARG A 408 -8.75 -3.11 -10.87
CA ARG A 408 -9.77 -2.07 -11.04
C ARG A 408 -9.95 -1.22 -9.78
N ARG A 409 -10.09 -1.85 -8.61
CA ARG A 409 -10.33 -1.19 -7.31
C ARG A 409 -9.20 -0.22 -6.96
N TYR A 410 -7.96 -0.68 -7.07
CA TYR A 410 -6.78 0.09 -6.67
C TYR A 410 -6.10 0.81 -7.84
N LYS A 411 -6.65 0.68 -9.05
CA LYS A 411 -6.11 1.24 -10.29
C LYS A 411 -4.63 0.83 -10.47
N ILE A 412 -4.38 -0.46 -10.30
CA ILE A 412 -3.04 -1.06 -10.36
C ILE A 412 -2.85 -1.77 -11.70
N ARG A 413 -1.81 -1.38 -12.43
CA ARG A 413 -1.32 -2.07 -13.63
C ARG A 413 -0.29 -3.12 -13.25
N ILE A 414 -0.64 -4.38 -13.48
CA ILE A 414 0.26 -5.52 -13.36
C ILE A 414 0.09 -6.43 -14.57
N GLN A 415 1.18 -7.09 -14.94
CA GLN A 415 1.22 -8.05 -16.02
C GLN A 415 1.75 -9.35 -15.46
N TYR A 416 1.12 -10.45 -15.84
CA TYR A 416 1.48 -11.76 -15.36
C TYR A 416 1.23 -12.84 -16.41
N GLU A 417 2.02 -13.90 -16.31
CA GLU A 417 1.81 -15.15 -17.04
C GLU A 417 1.30 -16.22 -16.08
N CYS A 418 0.49 -17.15 -16.60
CA CYS A 418 -0.06 -18.25 -15.83
C CYS A 418 0.61 -19.56 -16.23
N PHE A 419 1.02 -20.37 -15.26
CA PHE A 419 1.54 -21.71 -15.53
C PHE A 419 1.20 -22.70 -14.41
N LEU A 420 1.36 -23.98 -14.73
CA LEU A 420 1.27 -25.08 -13.78
C LEU A 420 2.66 -25.59 -13.42
N LYS A 421 2.89 -25.87 -12.13
CA LYS A 421 4.10 -26.52 -11.63
C LYS A 421 3.79 -27.84 -10.94
N CYS A 422 4.78 -28.73 -10.94
CA CYS A 422 4.71 -30.05 -10.31
C CYS A 422 4.28 -29.94 -8.83
N PRO A 423 3.40 -30.83 -8.33
CA PRO A 423 2.92 -30.80 -6.94
C PRO A 423 4.03 -30.81 -5.88
N GLU A 424 5.13 -31.52 -6.14
CA GLU A 424 6.30 -31.66 -5.24
C GLU A 424 7.39 -30.61 -5.49
N GLY A 425 7.16 -29.67 -6.41
CA GLY A 425 8.10 -28.59 -6.66
C GLY A 425 8.22 -27.66 -5.45
N ILE A 426 9.44 -27.50 -4.92
CA ILE A 426 9.73 -26.51 -3.87
C ILE A 426 9.67 -25.12 -4.52
N TYR A 427 8.54 -24.43 -4.37
CA TYR A 427 8.38 -23.05 -4.84
C TYR A 427 9.10 -22.04 -3.93
N PHE A 428 9.48 -22.46 -2.72
CA PHE A 428 9.89 -21.56 -1.64
C PHE A 428 11.33 -21.86 -1.21
N LYS A 429 12.32 -21.21 -1.82
CA LYS A 429 13.69 -21.21 -1.27
C LYS A 429 13.99 -19.98 -0.42
N ARG A 430 13.21 -18.90 -0.47
CA ARG A 430 13.50 -17.65 0.25
C ARG A 430 12.26 -16.80 0.59
N LEU A 431 11.49 -17.20 1.60
CA LEU A 431 10.58 -16.26 2.28
C LEU A 431 11.36 -15.20 3.09
N GLU A 432 12.63 -15.49 3.44
CA GLU A 432 13.48 -14.64 4.29
C GLU A 432 14.01 -13.38 3.59
N LYS A 433 14.14 -13.35 2.25
CA LYS A 433 14.68 -12.17 1.54
C LYS A 433 13.76 -10.94 1.58
N TYR A 434 12.51 -11.12 1.98
CA TYR A 434 11.54 -10.02 2.15
C TYR A 434 11.77 -9.18 3.40
N LEU A 435 12.69 -9.58 4.29
CA LEU A 435 12.96 -8.88 5.55
C LEU A 435 13.40 -7.42 5.40
N VAL A 436 14.06 -7.05 4.30
CA VAL A 436 14.56 -5.68 4.06
C VAL A 436 13.56 -4.81 3.29
N ILE A 437 12.61 -5.41 2.56
CA ILE A 437 11.50 -4.73 1.85
C ILE A 437 10.26 -4.57 2.77
N ASN A 438 10.25 -5.26 3.92
CA ASN A 438 9.14 -5.37 4.87
C ASN A 438 8.50 -4.05 5.32
N HIS A 439 9.28 -3.01 5.62
CA HIS A 439 8.70 -1.72 6.05
C HIS A 439 8.04 -0.98 4.90
N MET A 440 8.71 -0.91 3.76
CA MET A 440 8.16 -0.31 2.54
C MET A 440 6.88 -1.05 2.11
N ALA A 441 6.82 -2.37 2.25
CA ALA A 441 5.65 -3.18 1.91
C ALA A 441 4.43 -2.89 2.78
N ASN A 442 4.63 -2.84 4.10
CA ASN A 442 3.56 -2.55 5.06
C ASN A 442 3.06 -1.11 4.90
N ILE A 443 3.97 -0.16 4.69
CA ILE A 443 3.64 1.25 4.44
C ILE A 443 2.95 1.45 3.09
N THR A 444 3.45 0.80 2.03
CA THR A 444 2.82 0.84 0.69
C THR A 444 1.42 0.24 0.76
N ALA A 445 1.21 -0.87 1.48
CA ALA A 445 -0.10 -1.48 1.68
C ALA A 445 -1.11 -0.53 2.32
N LEU A 446 -0.70 0.16 3.39
CA LEU A 446 -1.55 1.13 4.10
C LEU A 446 -1.94 2.35 3.26
N ILE A 447 -1.09 2.77 2.32
CA ILE A 447 -1.30 4.03 1.57
C ILE A 447 -1.79 3.80 0.14
N THR A 448 -1.90 2.55 -0.33
CA THR A 448 -2.32 2.25 -1.70
C THR A 448 -3.67 2.85 -2.09
N GLY A 449 -4.61 2.92 -1.14
CA GLY A 449 -5.93 3.51 -1.32
C GLY A 449 -6.01 5.01 -1.08
N LEU A 450 -4.93 5.66 -0.62
CA LEU A 450 -4.89 7.12 -0.45
C LEU A 450 -4.68 7.82 -1.81
N PRO A 451 -5.21 9.04 -2.00
CA PRO A 451 -4.93 9.85 -3.17
C PRO A 451 -3.42 9.98 -3.43
N THR A 452 -3.02 10.00 -4.71
CA THR A 452 -1.61 9.95 -5.16
C THR A 452 -0.70 10.97 -4.47
N ARG A 453 -1.23 12.15 -4.10
CA ARG A 453 -0.52 13.22 -3.38
C ARG A 453 0.05 12.76 -2.03
N TRP A 454 -0.65 11.87 -1.31
CA TRP A 454 -0.28 11.48 0.07
C TRP A 454 0.53 10.20 0.19
N LYS A 455 0.61 9.42 -0.89
CA LYS A 455 1.53 8.27 -0.96
C LYS A 455 2.99 8.69 -0.69
N ASN A 456 3.33 9.95 -1.00
CA ASN A 456 4.67 10.53 -0.78
C ASN A 456 4.89 11.06 0.64
N TYR A 457 3.87 11.64 1.30
CA TYR A 457 4.02 12.21 2.65
C TYR A 457 4.27 11.15 3.72
N VAL A 458 3.66 9.96 3.57
CA VAL A 458 3.95 8.83 4.46
C VAL A 458 5.39 8.36 4.27
N ARG A 459 5.88 8.32 3.02
CA ARG A 459 7.24 7.93 2.67
C ARG A 459 8.30 8.87 3.24
N ASP A 460 8.01 10.18 3.28
CA ASP A 460 8.93 11.19 3.82
C ASP A 460 8.89 11.29 5.36
N GLY A 461 7.74 11.06 5.99
CA GLY A 461 7.59 11.04 7.45
C GLY A 461 8.06 9.75 8.15
N LEU A 462 8.80 8.90 7.43
CA LEU A 462 9.41 7.65 7.89
C LEU A 462 10.94 7.64 7.75
N ARG A 463 11.52 8.77 7.30
CA ARG A 463 12.97 9.01 7.35
C ARG A 463 13.38 9.62 8.68
#